data_AF-A0AAU3RG05-F1
#
_entry.id   AF-A0AAU3RG05-F1
#
_cell.length_a   1.000
_cell.length_b   1.000
_cell.length_c   1.000
_cell.angle_alpha   90.00
_cell.angle_beta   90.00
_cell.angle_gamma   90.00
#
_symmetry.space_group_name_H-M   'P 1'
#
loop_
_entity.id
_entity.type
_entity.pdbx_description
1 polymer ?
#
loop_
_entity_poly.entity_id
_entity_poly.type
_entity_poly.pdbx_seq_one_letter_code
_entity_poly.pdbx_strand_id
1 'polypeptide(L)'
;MYDFLEDVRLRPGMYAFQSSVMHLHSLLDGFELAMEMSGNPDSTPFGPRGGFIEWLRGQINGQYGSLIWGYAIELEAGDRGMPAMDLFFELLDKFRAETTR
;
A
#
# COMPACT_ATOMS: atom_id res chain seq x y z
N MET A 1 -11.02 -6.09 -2.25
CA MET A 1 -9.74 -5.41 -1.90
C MET A 1 -9.98 -4.23 -0.98
N TYR A 2 -10.71 -3.19 -1.40
CA TYR A 2 -10.97 -2.04 -0.52
C TYR A 2 -11.70 -2.41 0.77
N ASP A 3 -12.69 -3.30 0.71
CA ASP A 3 -13.36 -3.79 1.93
C ASP A 3 -12.40 -4.48 2.90
N PHE A 4 -11.43 -5.25 2.39
CA PHE A 4 -10.38 -5.85 3.19
C PHE A 4 -9.44 -4.78 3.79
N LEU A 5 -9.09 -3.75 3.02
CA LEU A 5 -8.26 -2.65 3.52
C LEU A 5 -8.98 -1.83 4.61
N GLU A 6 -10.30 -1.67 4.53
CA GLU A 6 -11.09 -1.09 5.61
C GLU A 6 -11.06 -1.97 6.87
N ASP A 7 -11.16 -3.30 6.74
CA ASP A 7 -10.99 -4.21 7.88
C ASP A 7 -9.59 -4.10 8.50
N VAL A 8 -8.54 -3.97 7.68
CA VAL A 8 -7.16 -3.73 8.13
C VAL A 8 -7.06 -2.38 8.86
N ARG A 9 -7.72 -1.33 8.34
CA ARG A 9 -7.75 0.00 8.96
C ARG A 9 -8.38 -0.03 10.35
N LEU A 10 -9.46 -0.80 10.51
CA LEU A 10 -10.18 -0.93 11.77
C LEU A 10 -9.42 -1.77 12.81
N ARG A 11 -8.61 -2.73 12.38
CA ARG A 11 -7.92 -3.69 13.27
C ARG A 11 -6.51 -4.05 12.79
N PRO A 12 -5.58 -3.10 12.68
CA PRO A 12 -4.28 -3.33 12.05
C PRO A 12 -3.47 -4.44 12.75
N GLY A 13 -3.54 -4.54 14.09
CA GLY A 13 -2.86 -5.59 14.84
C GLY A 13 -3.41 -7.01 14.66
N MET A 14 -4.60 -7.18 14.06
CA MET A 14 -5.19 -8.49 13.74
C MET A 14 -4.67 -9.03 12.40
N TYR A 15 -4.28 -8.14 11.48
CA TYR A 15 -3.96 -8.49 10.09
C TYR A 15 -2.50 -8.22 9.70
N ALA A 16 -1.81 -7.33 10.40
CA ALA A 16 -0.40 -7.04 10.21
C ALA A 16 0.37 -7.30 11.52
N PHE A 17 1.30 -8.25 11.50
CA PHE A 17 2.22 -8.46 12.60
C PHE A 17 3.01 -7.16 12.85
N GLN A 18 2.88 -6.61 14.06
CA GLN A 18 3.42 -5.31 14.48
C GLN A 18 2.91 -4.08 13.70
N SER A 19 1.78 -4.17 12.99
CA SER A 19 1.26 -3.08 12.14
C SER A 19 2.24 -2.63 11.04
N SER A 20 3.09 -3.53 10.55
CA SER A 20 4.03 -3.21 9.47
C SER A 20 3.35 -3.14 8.11
N VAL A 21 3.59 -2.03 7.40
CA VAL A 21 3.18 -1.83 6.01
C VAL A 21 3.92 -2.79 5.08
N MET A 22 5.15 -3.20 5.41
CA MET A 22 5.87 -4.20 4.63
C MET A 22 5.18 -5.58 4.66
N HIS A 23 4.61 -5.99 5.80
CA HIS A 23 3.81 -7.22 5.87
C HIS A 23 2.51 -7.09 5.06
N LEU A 24 1.83 -5.94 5.15
CA LEU A 24 0.65 -5.67 4.33
C LEU A 24 0.98 -5.73 2.84
N HIS A 25 2.12 -5.16 2.43
CA HIS A 25 2.60 -5.23 1.06
C HIS A 25 2.80 -6.67 0.59
N SER A 26 3.47 -7.53 1.37
CA SER A 26 3.64 -8.94 1.00
C SER A 26 2.32 -9.71 0.89
N LEU A 27 1.32 -9.38 1.70
CA LEU A 27 -0.03 -9.94 1.57
C LEU A 27 -0.71 -9.53 0.26
N LEU A 28 -0.59 -8.25 -0.11
CA LEU A 28 -1.17 -7.72 -1.35
C LEU A 28 -0.47 -8.30 -2.58
N ASP A 29 0.85 -8.48 -2.55
CA ASP A 29 1.60 -9.17 -3.61
C ASP A 29 1.11 -10.62 -3.79
N GLY A 30 0.91 -11.34 -2.69
CA GLY A 30 0.38 -12.71 -2.72
C GLY A 30 -1.04 -12.78 -3.28
N PHE A 31 -1.88 -11.78 -2.96
CA PHE A 31 -3.22 -11.67 -3.53
C PHE A 31 -3.17 -11.38 -5.04
N GLU A 32 -2.34 -10.44 -5.49
CA GLU A 32 -2.14 -10.15 -6.92
C GLU A 32 -1.69 -11.39 -7.70
N LEU A 33 -0.72 -12.12 -7.16
CA LEU A 33 -0.25 -13.35 -7.80
C LEU A 33 -1.37 -14.40 -7.91
N ALA A 34 -2.18 -14.58 -6.87
CA ALA A 34 -3.31 -15.49 -6.91
C ALA A 34 -4.36 -15.05 -7.95
N MET A 35 -4.60 -13.75 -8.08
CA MET A 35 -5.53 -13.18 -9.07
C MET A 35 -5.01 -13.37 -10.50
N GLU A 36 -3.71 -13.15 -10.74
CA GLU A 36 -3.05 -13.44 -12.01
C GLU A 36 -3.19 -14.92 -12.39
N MET A 37 -2.90 -15.83 -11.46
CA MET A 37 -3.06 -17.28 -11.67
C MET A 37 -4.52 -17.69 -11.92
N SER A 38 -5.48 -16.93 -11.39
CA SER A 38 -6.92 -17.14 -11.64
C SER A 38 -7.40 -16.59 -12.99
N GLY A 39 -6.52 -15.97 -13.79
CA GLY A 39 -6.85 -15.37 -15.08
C GLY A 39 -7.45 -13.97 -14.99
N ASN A 40 -7.27 -13.28 -13.85
CA ASN A 40 -7.74 -11.93 -13.62
C ASN A 40 -6.58 -11.01 -13.19
N PRO A 41 -5.59 -10.78 -14.08
CA PRO A 41 -4.45 -9.92 -13.78
C PRO A 41 -4.91 -8.46 -13.58
N ASP A 42 -4.13 -7.69 -12.82
CA ASP A 42 -4.33 -6.25 -12.59
C ASP A 42 -5.64 -5.91 -11.83
N SER A 43 -6.09 -6.82 -10.98
CA SER A 43 -7.35 -6.66 -10.24
C SER A 43 -7.31 -5.56 -9.17
N THR A 44 -6.13 -5.01 -8.85
CA THR A 44 -5.98 -3.98 -7.82
C THR A 44 -5.01 -2.87 -8.22
N PRO A 45 -5.09 -1.69 -7.60
CA PRO A 45 -4.19 -0.57 -7.89
C PRO A 45 -2.74 -0.81 -7.42
N PHE A 46 -2.45 -1.90 -6.71
CA PHE A 46 -1.12 -2.18 -6.15
C PHE A 46 -0.26 -3.10 -7.03
N GLY A 47 -0.86 -3.74 -8.04
CA GLY A 47 -0.14 -4.59 -8.98
C GLY A 47 0.81 -3.80 -9.91
N PRO A 48 1.58 -4.49 -10.77
CA PRO A 48 2.56 -3.85 -11.67
C PRO A 48 1.98 -2.82 -12.65
N ARG A 49 0.70 -2.98 -13.02
CA ARG A 49 -0.05 -2.00 -13.84
C ARG A 49 -1.00 -1.15 -13.01
N GLY A 50 -1.03 -1.36 -11.70
CA GLY A 50 -1.77 -0.57 -10.76
C GLY A 50 -1.12 0.80 -10.56
N GLY A 51 -1.91 1.86 -10.72
CA GLY A 51 -1.40 3.24 -10.70
C GLY A 51 -0.84 3.71 -9.35
N PHE A 52 -1.01 2.93 -8.26
CA PHE A 52 -0.60 3.36 -6.92
C PHE A 52 0.90 3.53 -6.78
N ILE A 53 1.70 2.58 -7.29
CA ILE A 53 3.17 2.62 -7.14
C ILE A 53 3.75 3.84 -7.86
N GLU A 54 3.28 4.09 -9.08
CA GLU A 54 3.73 5.23 -9.87
C GLU A 54 3.31 6.56 -9.24
N TRP A 55 2.05 6.66 -8.79
CA TRP A 55 1.56 7.82 -8.08
C TRP A 55 2.32 8.08 -6.77
N LEU A 56 2.61 7.03 -5.99
CA LEU A 56 3.27 7.11 -4.69
C LEU A 56 4.65 7.74 -4.80
N ARG A 57 5.40 7.51 -5.89
CA ARG A 57 6.72 8.12 -6.12
C ARG A 57 6.70 9.64 -6.08
N GLY A 58 5.56 10.27 -6.41
CA GLY A 58 5.38 11.72 -6.32
C GLY A 58 5.02 12.23 -4.91
N GLN A 59 4.75 11.33 -3.96
CA GLN A 59 4.22 11.65 -2.63
C GLN A 59 5.21 11.44 -1.49
N ILE A 60 6.23 10.62 -1.72
CA ILE A 60 7.27 10.28 -0.74
C ILE A 60 8.59 10.97 -1.09
N ASN A 61 9.52 10.99 -0.14
CA ASN A 61 10.87 11.47 -0.39
C ASN A 61 11.51 10.68 -1.56
N GLY A 62 12.04 11.41 -2.55
CA GLY A 62 12.60 10.83 -3.77
C GLY A 62 13.74 9.84 -3.52
N GLN A 63 14.42 9.92 -2.37
CA GLN A 63 15.45 8.95 -1.97
C GLN A 63 14.89 7.53 -1.73
N TYR A 64 13.58 7.40 -1.50
CA TYR A 64 12.89 6.13 -1.28
C TYR A 64 12.11 5.64 -2.52
N GLY A 65 12.04 6.43 -3.60
CA GLY A 65 11.20 6.14 -4.77
C GLY A 65 11.58 4.90 -5.59
N SER A 66 12.78 4.34 -5.36
CA SER A 66 13.28 3.09 -5.94
C SER A 66 13.08 1.87 -5.04
N LEU A 67 12.66 2.07 -3.79
CA LEU A 67 12.43 0.99 -2.84
C LEU A 67 11.09 0.33 -3.08
N ILE A 68 10.96 -0.89 -2.55
CA ILE A 68 9.66 -1.55 -2.40
C ILE A 68 8.74 -0.62 -1.59
N TRP A 69 7.53 -0.35 -2.11
CA TRP A 69 6.67 0.72 -1.57
C TRP A 69 6.33 0.52 -0.10
N GLY A 70 6.14 -0.72 0.35
CA GLY A 70 5.89 -1.00 1.77
C GLY A 70 7.03 -0.53 2.67
N TYR A 71 8.28 -0.75 2.26
CA TYR A 71 9.46 -0.29 2.99
C TYR A 71 9.68 1.23 2.86
N ALA A 72 9.37 1.79 1.69
CA ALA A 72 9.45 3.22 1.45
C ALA A 72 8.52 4.01 2.38
N ILE A 73 7.29 3.52 2.61
CA ILE A 73 6.32 4.13 3.52
C ILE A 73 6.79 4.02 4.98
N GLU A 74 7.41 2.92 5.39
CA GLU A 74 7.95 2.77 6.76
C GLU A 74 9.05 3.79 7.05
N LEU A 75 9.97 4.01 6.10
CA LEU A 75 11.03 5.01 6.24
C LEU A 75 10.45 6.44 6.25
N GLU A 76 9.54 6.73 5.34
CA GLU A 76 8.85 8.04 5.28
C GLU A 76 8.07 8.32 6.57
N ALA A 77 7.38 7.32 7.12
CA ALA A 77 6.66 7.44 8.38
C ALA A 77 7.61 7.65 9.56
N GLY A 78 8.76 6.96 9.57
CA GLY A 78 9.84 7.18 10.52
C GLY A 78 10.37 8.62 10.49
N ASP A 79 10.62 9.17 9.30
CA ASP A 79 11.06 10.55 9.11
C ASP A 79 9.98 11.56 9.57
N ARG A 80 8.69 11.24 9.40
CA ARG A 80 7.55 12.05 9.84
C ARG A 80 7.20 11.89 11.32
N GLY A 81 7.77 10.90 12.01
CA GLY A 81 7.45 10.59 13.40
C GLY A 81 6.03 10.09 13.63
N MET A 82 5.44 9.36 12.67
CA MET A 82 4.07 8.85 12.76
C MET A 82 4.00 7.34 12.47
N PRO A 83 2.90 6.64 12.83
CA PRO A 83 2.73 5.24 12.51
C PRO A 83 2.66 5.00 10.99
N ALA A 84 3.42 4.03 10.48
CA ALA A 84 3.48 3.76 9.05
C ALA A 84 2.14 3.30 8.46
N MET A 85 1.35 2.55 9.24
CA MET A 85 0.02 2.14 8.81
C MET A 85 -0.93 3.33 8.63
N ASP A 86 -0.84 4.34 9.49
CA ASP A 86 -1.63 5.56 9.35
C ASP A 86 -1.23 6.32 8.08
N LEU A 87 0.08 6.46 7.84
CA LEU A 87 0.59 7.08 6.61
C LEU A 87 0.15 6.32 5.36
N PHE A 88 0.16 4.98 5.39
CA PHE A 88 -0.34 4.16 4.28
C PHE A 88 -1.80 4.49 3.96
N PHE A 89 -2.67 4.57 4.97
CA PHE A 89 -4.09 4.88 4.74
C PHE A 89 -4.31 6.33 4.28
N GLU A 90 -3.53 7.29 4.79
CA GLU A 90 -3.56 8.68 4.27
C GLU A 90 -3.19 8.75 2.79
N LEU A 91 -2.12 8.04 2.39
CA LEU A 91 -1.69 7.95 1.00
C LEU A 91 -2.73 7.25 0.13
N LEU A 92 -3.33 6.17 0.63
CA LEU A 92 -4.38 5.44 -0.08
C LEU A 92 -5.63 6.31 -0.30
N ASP A 93 -6.07 7.03 0.72
CA ASP A 93 -7.23 7.93 0.64
C ASP A 93 -6.96 9.05 -0.39
N LYS A 94 -5.75 9.63 -0.35
CA LYS A 94 -5.34 10.67 -1.30
C LYS A 94 -5.26 10.14 -2.74
N PHE A 95 -4.67 8.96 -2.95
CA PHE A 95 -4.63 8.30 -4.25
C PHE A 95 -6.03 8.14 -4.85
N ARG A 96 -6.99 7.63 -4.05
CA ARG A 96 -8.38 7.42 -4.48
C ARG A 96 -9.07 8.73 -4.83
N ALA A 97 -8.86 9.79 -4.04
CA ALA A 97 -9.44 11.10 -4.30
C ALA A 97 -8.93 11.73 -5.61
N GLU A 98 -7.67 11.48 -5.97
CA GLU A 98 -7.04 12.03 -7.18
C GLU A 98 -7.31 11.21 -8.44
N THR A 99 -7.52 9.90 -8.32
CA THR A 99 -7.72 8.99 -9.47
C THR A 99 -9.18 8.66 -9.80
N THR A 100 -10.13 8.97 -8.92
CA THR A 100 -11.58 8.78 -9.18
C THR A 100 -12.21 10.01 -9.87
N ARG A 101 -11.42 10.82 -10.59
CA ARG A 101 -11.85 12.09 -11.19
C ARG A 101 -12.02 12.02 -12.70
#